data_AF-A0A6J4FAR9-F1
#
_entry.id   AF-A0A6J4FAR9-F1
#
_cell.length_a   1.000
_cell.length_b   1.000
_cell.length_c   1.000
_cell.angle_alpha   90.00
_cell.angle_beta   90.00
_cell.angle_gamma   90.00
#
_symmetry.space_group_name_H-M   'P 1'
#
loop_
_entity.id
_entity.type
_entity.pdbx_description
1 polymer ?
#
loop_
_entity_poly.entity_id
_entity_poly.type
_entity_poly.pdbx_seq_one_letter_code
_entity_poly.pdbx_strand_id
1 'polypeptide(L)'
;MPRQWTADLSVGNSEMDGQHRRLFDLALLLWRSAEDPAIDSQATIDAIIDYTYEHFANEERYLRSIGYPGLRDHQRNHGNIFVALDNIINRFADDERRVLVRELSEFVSEWLVRHILHEDMAYGRFVAERRRRTDAGAAGEVSGLERLRQLKSALDEGLITAEDYERRKQDVLERM
;
A
#
# COMPACT_ATOMS: atom_id res chain seq x y z
N MET A 1 -3.14 8.80 24.92
CA MET A 1 -3.39 7.43 24.43
C MET A 1 -3.10 7.42 22.95
N PRO A 2 -2.37 6.42 22.41
CA PRO A 2 -2.03 6.35 21.00
C PRO A 2 -3.27 6.21 20.12
N ARG A 3 -3.13 6.63 18.85
CA ARG A 3 -4.11 6.34 17.80
C ARG A 3 -4.19 4.83 17.56
N GLN A 4 -5.29 4.39 16.98
CA GLN A 4 -5.55 2.98 16.65
C GLN A 4 -5.78 2.82 15.16
N TRP A 5 -5.58 1.60 14.66
CA TRP A 5 -5.92 1.27 13.29
C TRP A 5 -7.43 1.45 13.03
N THR A 6 -7.75 2.02 11.89
CA THR A 6 -9.11 2.16 11.38
C THR A 6 -9.14 1.81 9.90
N ALA A 7 -10.32 1.43 9.38
CA ALA A 7 -10.44 0.93 8.00
C ALA A 7 -10.07 1.98 6.93
N ASP A 8 -10.18 3.27 7.25
CA ASP A 8 -9.75 4.39 6.40
C ASP A 8 -8.24 4.49 6.23
N LEU A 9 -7.43 3.77 7.03
CA LEU A 9 -5.99 3.67 6.84
C LEU A 9 -5.58 2.54 5.88
N SER A 10 -6.53 1.82 5.28
CA SER A 10 -6.21 0.74 4.34
C SER A 10 -5.54 1.27 3.07
N VAL A 11 -4.49 0.57 2.64
CA VAL A 11 -3.79 0.83 1.36
C VAL A 11 -4.27 -0.10 0.25
N GLY A 12 -5.29 -0.92 0.50
CA GLY A 12 -5.82 -1.90 -0.46
C GLY A 12 -4.90 -3.12 -0.64
N ASN A 13 -3.94 -3.33 0.26
CA ASN A 13 -3.10 -4.52 0.34
C ASN A 13 -3.23 -5.13 1.74
N SER A 14 -3.86 -6.31 1.83
CA SER A 14 -4.16 -6.97 3.10
C SER A 14 -2.91 -7.33 3.93
N GLU A 15 -1.78 -7.58 3.27
CA GLU A 15 -0.51 -7.87 3.93
C GLU A 15 0.03 -6.61 4.62
N MET A 16 0.10 -5.48 3.90
CA MET A 16 0.54 -4.19 4.45
C MET A 16 -0.40 -3.71 5.55
N ASP A 17 -1.72 -3.81 5.33
CA ASP A 17 -2.72 -3.46 6.34
C ASP A 17 -2.59 -4.33 7.62
N GLY A 18 -2.17 -5.59 7.46
CA GLY A 18 -1.89 -6.49 8.58
C GLY A 18 -0.67 -6.04 9.39
N GLN A 19 0.39 -5.62 8.71
CA GLN A 19 1.59 -5.07 9.34
C GLN A 19 1.31 -3.74 10.03
N HIS A 20 0.55 -2.83 9.40
CA HIS A 20 0.12 -1.58 10.04
C HIS A 20 -0.67 -1.83 11.33
N ARG A 21 -1.67 -2.73 11.30
CA ARG A 21 -2.42 -3.12 12.51
C ARG A 21 -1.50 -3.56 13.63
N ARG A 22 -0.51 -4.41 13.31
CA ARG A 22 0.44 -4.90 14.31
C ARG A 22 1.30 -3.77 14.91
N LEU A 23 1.73 -2.79 14.13
CA LEU A 23 2.43 -1.60 14.66
C LEU A 23 1.55 -0.77 15.59
N PHE A 24 0.27 -0.56 15.25
CA PHE A 24 -0.69 0.11 16.15
C PHE A 24 -0.89 -0.67 17.46
N ASP A 25 -0.98 -2.00 17.40
CA ASP A 25 -1.10 -2.86 18.58
C ASP A 25 0.14 -2.77 19.48
N LEU A 26 1.34 -2.73 18.90
CA LEU A 26 2.59 -2.55 19.63
C LEU A 26 2.67 -1.17 20.28
N ALA A 27 2.25 -0.10 19.59
CA ALA A 27 2.16 1.23 20.18
C ALA A 27 1.18 1.26 21.37
N LEU A 28 0.02 0.60 21.25
CA LEU A 28 -0.93 0.47 22.35
C LEU A 28 -0.36 -0.34 23.53
N LEU A 29 0.37 -1.43 23.25
CA LEU A 29 1.04 -2.23 24.28
C LEU A 29 2.08 -1.40 25.04
N LEU A 30 2.88 -0.60 24.32
CA LEU A 30 3.86 0.29 24.92
C LEU A 30 3.19 1.32 25.83
N TRP A 31 2.08 1.92 25.38
CA TRP A 31 1.33 2.86 26.20
C TRP A 31 0.84 2.24 27.51
N ARG A 32 0.36 0.98 27.48
CA ARG A 32 -0.11 0.24 28.67
C ARG A 32 1.01 -0.08 29.66
N SER A 33 2.25 -0.24 29.20
CA SER A 33 3.41 -0.48 30.07
C SER A 33 3.69 0.66 31.07
N ALA A 34 3.13 1.85 30.84
CA ALA A 34 3.23 2.97 31.78
C ALA A 34 2.52 2.71 33.12
N GLU A 35 1.50 1.84 33.12
CA GLU A 35 0.63 1.57 34.25
C GLU A 35 0.71 0.12 34.73
N ASP A 36 1.00 -0.81 33.81
CA ASP A 36 1.15 -2.23 34.11
C ASP A 36 2.63 -2.65 34.08
N PRO A 37 3.28 -2.84 35.24
CA PRO A 37 4.67 -3.25 35.31
C PRO A 37 4.91 -4.71 34.86
N ALA A 38 3.86 -5.51 34.62
CA ALA A 38 4.00 -6.83 34.03
C ALA A 38 4.32 -6.76 32.53
N ILE A 39 4.08 -5.60 31.89
CA ILE A 39 4.45 -5.34 30.50
C ILE A 39 5.87 -4.76 30.47
N ASP A 40 6.80 -5.50 29.89
CA ASP A 40 8.17 -5.03 29.71
C ASP A 40 8.21 -3.93 28.63
N SER A 41 8.35 -2.68 29.10
CA SER A 41 8.46 -1.51 28.23
C SER A 41 9.64 -1.58 27.27
N GLN A 42 10.79 -2.10 27.71
CA GLN A 42 11.99 -2.14 26.88
C GLN A 42 11.84 -3.18 25.78
N ALA A 43 11.39 -4.38 26.13
CA ALA A 43 11.10 -5.42 25.14
C ALA A 43 10.03 -4.97 24.14
N THR A 44 9.06 -4.14 24.57
CA THR A 44 8.05 -3.59 23.67
C THR A 44 8.63 -2.53 22.73
N ILE A 45 9.55 -1.67 23.21
CA ILE A 45 10.27 -0.70 22.38
C ILE A 45 11.10 -1.43 21.31
N ASP A 46 11.87 -2.44 21.73
CA ASP A 46 12.70 -3.24 20.83
C ASP A 46 11.82 -3.93 19.76
N ALA A 47 10.66 -4.48 20.16
CA ALA A 47 9.70 -5.07 19.24
C ALA A 47 9.11 -4.06 18.25
N ILE A 48 8.86 -2.81 18.65
CA ILE A 48 8.42 -1.75 17.72
C ILE A 48 9.51 -1.46 16.69
N ILE A 49 10.77 -1.33 17.12
CA ILE A 49 11.90 -1.01 16.24
C ILE A 49 12.09 -2.14 15.21
N ASP A 50 12.21 -3.38 15.68
CA ASP A 50 12.43 -4.55 14.84
C ASP A 50 11.29 -4.73 13.83
N TYR A 51 10.03 -4.60 14.29
CA TYR A 51 8.88 -4.77 13.41
C TYR A 51 8.72 -3.60 12.42
N THR A 52 9.16 -2.40 12.78
CA THR A 52 9.22 -1.26 11.84
C THR A 52 10.24 -1.52 10.73
N TYR A 53 11.42 -2.06 11.05
CA TYR A 53 12.40 -2.48 10.05
C TYR A 53 11.85 -3.56 9.12
N GLU A 54 11.22 -4.59 9.68
CA GLU A 54 10.63 -5.68 8.90
C GLU A 54 9.54 -5.16 7.96
N HIS A 55 8.64 -4.31 8.48
CA HIS A 55 7.56 -3.70 7.72
C HIS A 55 8.09 -2.92 6.51
N PHE A 56 9.03 -1.99 6.72
CA PHE A 56 9.62 -1.22 5.63
C PHE A 56 10.35 -2.10 4.61
N ALA A 57 11.08 -3.13 5.06
CA ALA A 57 11.75 -4.04 4.16
C ALA A 57 10.76 -4.83 3.27
N ASN A 58 9.63 -5.25 3.84
CA ASN A 58 8.56 -5.94 3.12
C ASN A 58 7.87 -5.01 2.13
N GLU A 59 7.54 -3.79 2.55
CA GLU A 59 6.94 -2.76 1.72
C GLU A 59 7.84 -2.35 0.57
N GLU A 60 9.11 -2.05 0.81
CA GLU A 60 10.06 -1.69 -0.25
C GLU A 60 10.26 -2.82 -1.27
N ARG A 61 10.26 -4.09 -0.80
CA ARG A 61 10.27 -5.26 -1.69
C ARG A 61 9.01 -5.30 -2.55
N TYR A 62 7.84 -5.06 -1.94
CA TYR A 62 6.57 -4.98 -2.65
C TYR A 62 6.56 -3.85 -3.69
N LEU A 63 6.93 -2.63 -3.31
CA LEU A 63 7.03 -1.46 -4.18
C LEU A 63 7.96 -1.69 -5.37
N ARG A 64 9.11 -2.34 -5.13
CA ARG A 64 10.03 -2.76 -6.18
C ARG A 64 9.39 -3.76 -7.14
N SER A 65 8.68 -4.77 -6.61
CA SER A 65 8.03 -5.80 -7.42
C SER A 65 6.93 -5.26 -8.35
N ILE A 66 6.25 -4.18 -7.93
CA ILE A 66 5.20 -3.54 -8.74
C ILE A 66 5.74 -2.42 -9.64
N GLY A 67 7.04 -2.10 -9.56
CA GLY A 67 7.66 -1.02 -10.33
C GLY A 67 7.15 0.36 -9.91
N TYR A 68 6.92 0.59 -8.62
CA TYR A 68 6.43 1.87 -8.12
C TYR A 68 7.47 2.98 -8.36
N PRO A 69 7.12 4.06 -9.10
CA PRO A 69 8.08 5.10 -9.47
C PRO A 69 8.60 5.91 -8.28
N GLY A 70 7.81 6.03 -7.20
CA GLY A 70 8.17 6.79 -5.99
C GLY A 70 9.05 6.05 -4.99
N LEU A 71 9.56 4.84 -5.32
CA LEU A 71 10.30 3.99 -4.38
C LEU A 71 11.48 4.72 -3.70
N ARG A 72 12.29 5.47 -4.47
CA ARG A 72 13.47 6.16 -3.91
C ARG A 72 13.12 7.20 -2.86
N ASP A 73 12.03 7.94 -3.07
CA ASP A 73 11.58 8.96 -2.13
C ASP A 73 10.99 8.33 -0.88
N HIS A 74 10.23 7.25 -1.06
CA HIS A 74 9.64 6.46 0.03
C HIS A 74 10.71 5.87 0.96
N GLN A 75 11.77 5.27 0.41
CA GLN A 75 12.93 4.78 1.18
C GLN A 75 13.62 5.87 2.02
N ARG A 76 13.71 7.09 1.48
CA ARG A 76 14.26 8.22 2.23
C ARG A 76 13.36 8.60 3.41
N ASN A 77 12.04 8.56 3.22
CA ASN A 77 11.07 8.84 4.28
C ASN A 77 11.15 7.79 5.41
N HIS A 78 11.37 6.51 5.09
CA HIS A 78 11.65 5.46 6.09
C HIS A 78 12.91 5.75 6.92
N GLY A 79 13.98 6.24 6.29
CA GLY A 79 15.21 6.58 7.03
C GLY A 79 15.00 7.65 8.11
N ASN A 80 14.12 8.63 7.85
CA ASN A 80 13.90 9.76 8.74
C ASN A 80 13.20 9.38 10.05
N ILE A 81 12.37 8.33 10.05
CA ILE A 81 11.68 7.93 11.29
C ILE A 81 12.61 7.28 12.30
N PHE A 82 13.62 6.52 11.86
CA PHE A 82 14.59 5.92 12.79
C PHE A 82 15.40 6.98 13.53
N VAL A 83 15.77 8.07 12.85
CA VAL A 83 16.43 9.22 13.49
C VAL A 83 15.51 9.85 14.54
N ALA A 84 14.22 9.99 14.23
CA ALA A 84 13.27 10.52 15.20
C ALA A 84 13.07 9.58 16.39
N LEU A 85 12.92 8.28 16.17
CA LEU A 85 12.79 7.27 17.24
C LEU A 85 14.01 7.28 18.17
N ASP A 86 15.21 7.28 17.62
CA ASP A 86 16.46 7.34 18.38
C ASP A 86 16.52 8.60 19.28
N ASN A 87 16.14 9.75 18.72
CA ASN A 87 16.05 11.00 19.49
C ASN A 87 15.02 10.92 20.63
N ILE A 88 13.90 10.21 20.47
CA ILE A 88 12.93 10.06 21.56
C ILE A 88 13.47 9.15 22.65
N ILE A 89 14.01 7.99 22.26
CA ILE A 89 14.50 6.96 23.18
C ILE A 89 15.66 7.50 24.02
N ASN A 90 16.56 8.29 23.43
CA ASN A 90 17.74 8.83 24.11
C ASN A 90 17.48 10.07 24.97
N ARG A 91 16.25 10.63 25.00
CA ARG A 91 15.95 11.88 25.72
C ARG A 91 15.76 11.73 27.23
N PHE A 92 15.49 10.53 27.74
CA PHE A 92 15.05 10.34 29.12
C PHE A 92 16.04 9.51 29.94
N ALA A 93 16.27 9.92 31.19
CA ALA A 93 16.92 9.11 32.21
C ALA A 93 15.91 8.09 32.79
N ASP A 94 16.41 7.03 33.43
CA ASP A 94 15.58 5.92 33.96
C ASP A 94 14.41 6.38 34.86
N ASP A 95 14.55 7.51 35.55
CA ASP A 95 13.57 8.04 36.50
C ASP A 95 12.28 8.59 35.82
N GLU A 96 12.28 8.83 34.51
CA GLU A 96 11.15 9.37 33.73
C GLU A 96 10.52 8.35 32.77
N ARG A 97 10.80 7.06 32.97
CA ARG A 97 10.38 5.96 32.08
C ARG A 97 8.89 5.96 31.71
N ARG A 98 8.00 6.29 32.65
CA ARG A 98 6.53 6.35 32.38
C ARG A 98 6.14 7.46 31.39
N VAL A 99 6.82 8.60 31.45
CA VAL A 99 6.58 9.72 30.52
C VAL A 99 7.11 9.35 29.14
N LEU A 100 8.34 8.82 29.08
CA LEU A 100 8.96 8.34 27.86
C LEU A 100 8.07 7.35 27.08
N VAL A 101 7.58 6.29 27.73
CA VAL A 101 6.80 5.24 27.03
C VAL A 101 5.48 5.79 26.48
N ARG A 102 4.85 6.74 27.18
CA ARG A 102 3.62 7.39 26.72
C ARG A 102 3.91 8.28 25.51
N GLU A 103 4.91 9.14 25.59
CA GLU A 103 5.32 10.00 24.47
C GLU A 103 5.72 9.19 23.24
N LEU A 104 6.53 8.14 23.43
CA LEU A 104 6.98 7.27 22.35
C LEU A 104 5.81 6.52 21.71
N SER A 105 4.88 5.98 22.50
CA SER A 105 3.69 5.30 21.97
C SER A 105 2.81 6.23 21.13
N GLU A 106 2.60 7.46 21.59
CA GLU A 106 1.79 8.46 20.89
C GLU A 106 2.49 8.90 19.61
N PHE A 107 3.80 9.17 19.67
CA PHE A 107 4.62 9.50 18.52
C PHE A 107 4.58 8.42 17.43
N VAL A 108 4.78 7.14 17.79
CA VAL A 108 4.76 6.03 16.83
C VAL A 108 3.40 5.97 16.13
N SER A 109 2.31 6.01 16.89
CA SER A 109 0.96 5.94 16.32
C SER A 109 0.62 7.14 15.43
N GLU A 110 1.08 8.34 15.79
CA GLU A 110 0.84 9.55 15.01
C GLU A 110 1.68 9.58 13.73
N TRP A 111 2.95 9.18 13.83
CA TRP A 111 3.82 9.03 12.67
C TRP A 111 3.22 8.02 11.69
N LEU A 112 2.78 6.86 12.18
CA LEU A 112 2.20 5.81 11.33
C LEU A 112 0.96 6.31 10.58
N VAL A 113 0.04 7.01 11.24
CA VAL A 113 -1.11 7.65 10.57
C VAL A 113 -0.67 8.61 9.48
N ARG A 114 0.30 9.50 9.78
CA ARG A 114 0.78 10.48 8.79
C ARG A 114 1.48 9.80 7.62
N HIS A 115 2.27 8.76 7.88
CA HIS A 115 3.00 8.01 6.87
C HIS A 115 2.04 7.30 5.93
N ILE A 116 1.08 6.54 6.47
CA ILE A 116 0.07 5.84 5.70
C ILE A 116 -0.71 6.78 4.78
N LEU A 117 -1.20 7.91 5.32
CA LEU A 117 -2.05 8.83 4.57
C LEU A 117 -1.29 9.55 3.44
N HIS A 118 -0.03 9.93 3.66
CA HIS A 118 0.73 10.75 2.71
C HIS A 118 1.63 9.94 1.78
N GLU A 119 2.15 8.80 2.24
CA GLU A 119 3.11 7.97 1.52
C GLU A 119 2.44 6.68 1.04
N ASP A 120 1.89 5.87 1.95
CA ASP A 120 1.54 4.48 1.62
C ASP A 120 0.31 4.38 0.73
N MET A 121 -0.68 5.24 1.00
CA MET A 121 -1.85 5.36 0.13
C MET A 121 -1.49 5.76 -1.30
N ALA A 122 -0.33 6.38 -1.55
CA ALA A 122 0.09 6.74 -2.90
C ALA A 122 0.38 5.50 -3.75
N TYR A 123 1.05 4.48 -3.21
CA TYR A 123 1.23 3.22 -3.95
C TYR A 123 -0.08 2.43 -4.02
N GLY A 124 -0.94 2.50 -3.01
CA GLY A 124 -2.28 1.90 -3.06
C GLY A 124 -3.10 2.42 -4.25
N ARG A 125 -3.09 3.75 -4.45
CA ARG A 125 -3.68 4.40 -5.63
C ARG A 125 -3.04 3.95 -6.93
N PHE A 126 -1.70 3.90 -6.99
CA PHE A 126 -0.96 3.42 -8.17
C PHE A 126 -1.38 2.00 -8.59
N VAL A 127 -1.51 1.08 -7.64
CA VAL A 127 -1.95 -0.30 -7.91
C VAL A 127 -3.39 -0.33 -8.39
N ALA A 128 -4.29 0.42 -7.73
CA ALA A 128 -5.70 0.49 -8.12
C ALA A 128 -5.88 1.06 -9.55
N GLU A 129 -5.12 2.09 -9.91
CA GLU A 129 -5.13 2.66 -11.26
C GLU A 129 -4.59 1.68 -12.30
N ARG A 130 -3.51 0.96 -11.97
CA ARG A 130 -2.95 -0.05 -12.88
C ARG A 130 -3.95 -1.17 -13.15
N ARG A 131 -4.63 -1.67 -12.11
CA ARG A 131 -5.70 -2.66 -12.24
C ARG A 131 -6.83 -2.15 -13.12
N ARG A 132 -7.35 -0.94 -12.86
CA ARG A 132 -8.40 -0.31 -13.69
C ARG A 132 -8.01 -0.20 -15.16
N ARG A 133 -6.75 0.13 -15.48
CA ARG A 133 -6.27 0.20 -16.87
C ARG A 133 -6.19 -1.17 -17.52
N THR A 134 -5.75 -2.20 -16.79
CA THR A 134 -5.75 -3.58 -17.29
C THR A 134 -7.17 -4.09 -17.52
N ASP A 135 -8.08 -3.85 -16.59
CA ASP A 135 -9.48 -4.28 -16.69
C ASP A 135 -10.21 -3.51 -17.80
N ALA A 136 -9.98 -2.21 -17.95
CA ALA A 136 -10.52 -1.41 -19.05
C ALA A 136 -9.90 -1.80 -20.41
N GLY A 137 -8.64 -2.23 -20.44
CA GLY A 137 -8.00 -2.78 -21.64
C GLY A 137 -8.62 -4.13 -22.03
N ALA A 138 -8.88 -5.00 -21.06
CA ALA A 138 -9.56 -6.28 -21.26
C ALA A 138 -11.04 -6.11 -21.64
N ALA A 139 -11.73 -5.10 -21.10
CA ALA A 139 -13.10 -4.76 -21.48
C ALA A 139 -13.19 -3.98 -22.80
N GLY A 140 -12.11 -3.29 -23.20
CA GLY A 140 -11.98 -2.53 -24.44
C GLY A 140 -11.50 -3.35 -25.65
N GLU A 141 -10.97 -4.55 -25.42
CA GLU A 141 -10.85 -5.57 -26.48
C GLU A 141 -12.25 -6.07 -26.82
N VAL A 142 -12.90 -5.38 -27.77
CA VAL A 142 -14.14 -5.85 -28.42
C VAL A 142 -13.93 -7.32 -28.78
N SER A 143 -14.70 -8.24 -28.20
CA SER A 143 -14.46 -9.67 -28.45
C SER A 143 -14.41 -9.94 -29.96
N GLY A 144 -13.63 -10.93 -30.40
CA GLY A 144 -13.55 -11.22 -31.84
C GLY A 144 -14.92 -11.46 -32.47
N LEU A 145 -15.86 -12.05 -31.73
CA LEU A 145 -17.26 -12.21 -32.15
C LEU A 145 -17.99 -10.87 -32.34
N GLU A 146 -17.71 -9.88 -31.51
CA GLU A 146 -18.33 -8.56 -31.58
C GLU A 146 -17.72 -7.70 -32.68
N ARG A 147 -16.42 -7.85 -32.96
CA ARG A 147 -15.78 -7.31 -34.17
C ARG A 147 -16.39 -7.91 -35.44
N LEU A 148 -16.68 -9.21 -35.46
CA LEU A 148 -17.37 -9.86 -36.58
C LEU A 148 -18.80 -9.35 -36.77
N ARG A 149 -19.53 -9.08 -35.68
CA ARG A 149 -20.87 -8.46 -35.74
C ARG A 149 -20.82 -7.04 -36.31
N GLN A 150 -19.87 -6.22 -35.87
CA GLN A 150 -19.68 -4.85 -36.39
C GLN A 150 -19.30 -4.84 -37.87
N LEU A 151 -18.39 -5.74 -38.30
CA LEU A 151 -18.05 -5.93 -39.71
C LEU A 151 -19.27 -6.33 -40.55
N LYS A 152 -20.11 -7.22 -40.02
CA LYS A 152 -21.34 -7.62 -40.70
C LYS A 152 -22.34 -6.46 -40.83
N SER A 153 -22.55 -5.67 -39.77
CA SER A 153 -23.41 -4.47 -39.82
C SER A 153 -22.91 -3.48 -40.87
N ALA A 154 -21.61 -3.21 -40.90
CA ALA A 154 -21.01 -2.29 -41.87
C ALA A 154 -21.17 -2.78 -43.33
N LEU A 155 -21.13 -4.09 -43.57
CA LEU A 155 -21.43 -4.67 -44.89
C LEU A 155 -22.90 -4.49 -45.23
N ASP A 156 -23.81 -4.81 -44.29
CA ASP A 156 -25.26 -4.72 -44.48
C ASP A 156 -25.71 -3.25 -44.69
N GLU A 157 -24.99 -2.28 -44.11
CA GLU A 157 -25.18 -0.82 -44.30
C GLU A 157 -24.47 -0.26 -45.55
N GLY A 158 -23.72 -1.08 -46.28
CA GLY A 158 -22.99 -0.67 -47.50
C GLY A 158 -21.77 0.23 -47.24
N LEU A 159 -21.26 0.28 -46.00
CA LEU A 159 -20.09 1.06 -45.61
C LEU A 159 -18.76 0.39 -46.04
N ILE A 160 -18.78 -0.92 -46.29
CA ILE A 160 -17.65 -1.70 -46.78
C ILE A 160 -18.09 -2.64 -47.90
N THR A 161 -17.14 -3.05 -48.75
CA THR A 161 -17.41 -4.05 -49.82
C THR A 161 -17.38 -5.48 -49.27
N ALA A 162 -17.95 -6.44 -50.02
CA ALA A 162 -17.87 -7.86 -49.67
C ALA A 162 -16.43 -8.38 -49.61
N GLU A 163 -15.56 -7.86 -50.48
CA GLU A 163 -14.14 -8.20 -50.53
C GLU A 163 -13.38 -7.64 -49.32
N ASP A 164 -13.72 -6.42 -48.88
CA ASP A 164 -13.21 -5.83 -47.64
C ASP A 164 -13.70 -6.58 -46.40
N TYR A 165 -14.95 -7.06 -46.40
CA TYR A 165 -15.51 -7.85 -45.32
C TYR A 165 -14.74 -9.17 -45.14
N GLU A 166 -14.54 -9.95 -46.20
CA GLU A 166 -13.85 -11.24 -46.09
C GLU A 166 -12.39 -11.10 -45.66
N ARG A 167 -11.67 -10.08 -46.17
CA ARG A 167 -10.30 -9.79 -45.73
C ARG A 167 -10.24 -9.47 -44.23
N ARG A 168 -11.07 -8.53 -43.76
CA ARG A 168 -11.09 -8.11 -42.35
C ARG A 168 -11.61 -9.21 -41.42
N LYS A 169 -12.52 -10.06 -41.89
CA LYS A 169 -13.02 -11.23 -41.15
C LYS A 169 -11.92 -12.27 -40.92
N GLN A 170 -11.08 -12.55 -41.92
CA GLN A 170 -9.93 -13.44 -41.74
C GLN A 170 -8.93 -12.87 -40.73
N ASP A 171 -8.60 -11.57 -40.84
CA ASP A 171 -7.71 -10.90 -39.88
C ASP A 171 -8.24 -10.99 -38.43
N VAL A 172 -9.55 -10.92 -38.23
CA VAL A 172 -10.17 -11.07 -36.91
C VAL A 172 -10.08 -12.52 -36.42
N LEU A 173 -10.37 -13.51 -37.28
CA LEU A 173 -10.33 -14.93 -36.93
C LEU A 173 -8.91 -15.43 -36.62
N GLU A 174 -7.88 -14.90 -37.30
CA GLU A 174 -6.47 -15.25 -37.03
C GLU A 174 -5.95 -14.68 -35.71
N ARG A 175 -6.60 -13.64 -35.17
CA ARG A 175 -6.24 -12.96 -33.92
C ARG A 175 -7.12 -13.35 -32.73
N MET A 176 -8.06 -14.28 -32.94
CA MET A 176 -8.92 -14.88 -31.91
C MET A 176 -8.29 -16.14 -31.35
#